data_AF-A0A0P1EUU4-F1
#
_entry.id   AF-A0A0P1EUU4-F1
#
_cell.length_a   1.000
_cell.length_b   1.000
_cell.length_c   1.000
_cell.angle_alpha   90.00
_cell.angle_beta   90.00
_cell.angle_gamma   90.00
#
_symmetry.space_group_name_H-M   'P 1'
#
loop_
_entity.id
_entity.type
_entity.pdbx_description
1 polymer ?
#
loop_
_entity_poly.entity_id
_entity_poly.type
_entity_poly.pdbx_seq_one_letter_code
_entity_poly.pdbx_strand_id
1 'polypeptide(L)'
;MDQSLTAQERVLTVALATWLREEMVNSLSNPELGFDPDTLYDIGQSNYEWGCDALSAIGVLEFVELCIWRIKCPLGADIILPETVGREHLDQLLDALVKQAPYVSELSRFYEPVAPKTETLLVLCEALCDCGYMERFCKGKYEWHDRFGPWMVWNGEWDLLEFEPAPKTEVEAVLASLPDWLVNELSDIKCKRPGAFQRTYFQHWVSNEWQENISRYRTFPSDDMDLPLVAGLYEQIQEK
;
A
#
# COMPACT_ATOMS: atom_id res chain seq x y z
N MET A 1 8.40 -16.91 -9.85
CA MET A 1 8.80 -15.94 -10.89
C MET A 1 7.79 -14.83 -10.80
N ASP A 2 8.26 -13.61 -10.56
CA ASP A 2 7.40 -12.42 -10.48
C ASP A 2 6.64 -12.24 -11.80
N GLN A 3 5.37 -11.87 -11.72
CA GLN A 3 4.51 -11.71 -12.88
C GLN A 3 4.93 -10.48 -13.68
N SER A 4 4.90 -10.56 -15.01
CA SER A 4 5.21 -9.41 -15.85
C SER A 4 4.14 -8.34 -15.72
N LEU A 5 4.56 -7.08 -15.68
CA LEU A 5 3.66 -5.92 -15.69
C LEU A 5 2.93 -5.79 -17.04
N THR A 6 1.65 -5.44 -16.99
CA THR A 6 0.91 -4.95 -18.17
C THR A 6 1.43 -3.59 -18.62
N ALA A 7 1.00 -3.12 -19.79
CA ALA A 7 1.42 -1.81 -20.30
C ALA A 7 0.99 -0.67 -19.36
N GLN A 8 -0.26 -0.69 -18.86
CA GLN A 8 -0.76 0.30 -17.90
C GLN A 8 0.03 0.25 -16.59
N GLU A 9 0.34 -0.95 -16.10
CA GLU A 9 1.08 -1.13 -14.86
C GLU A 9 2.52 -0.64 -14.95
N ARG A 10 3.17 -0.78 -16.11
CA ARG A 10 4.50 -0.17 -16.34
C ARG A 10 4.43 1.35 -16.27
N VAL A 11 3.40 1.95 -16.88
CA VAL A 11 3.18 3.41 -16.80
C VAL A 11 2.97 3.85 -15.36
N LEU A 12 2.12 3.13 -14.62
CA LEU A 12 1.90 3.39 -13.19
C LEU A 12 3.18 3.25 -12.36
N THR A 13 3.97 2.20 -12.60
CA THR A 13 5.24 1.96 -11.90
C THR A 13 6.21 3.14 -12.10
N VAL A 14 6.34 3.64 -13.34
CA VAL A 14 7.17 4.82 -13.63
C VAL A 14 6.62 6.07 -12.95
N ALA A 15 5.31 6.29 -13.00
CA ALA A 15 4.67 7.46 -12.38
C ALA A 15 4.84 7.48 -10.86
N LEU A 16 4.60 6.34 -10.19
CA LEU A 16 4.83 6.13 -8.76
C LEU A 16 6.28 6.41 -8.39
N ALA A 17 7.22 5.76 -9.09
CA ALA A 17 8.65 5.92 -8.80
C ALA A 17 9.12 7.37 -8.97
N THR A 18 8.60 8.06 -9.99
CA THR A 18 8.95 9.46 -10.27
C THR A 18 8.48 10.37 -9.16
N TRP A 19 7.19 10.26 -8.79
CA TRP A 19 6.61 11.05 -7.72
C TRP A 19 7.27 10.73 -6.37
N LEU A 20 7.42 9.45 -6.04
CA LEU A 20 8.00 9.00 -4.77
C LEU A 20 9.45 9.48 -4.62
N ARG A 21 10.25 9.41 -5.69
CA ARG A 21 11.62 9.97 -5.70
C ARG A 21 11.61 11.46 -5.39
N GLU A 22 10.72 12.23 -6.01
CA GLU A 22 10.63 13.68 -5.76
C GLU A 22 10.28 13.98 -4.31
N GLU A 23 9.31 13.26 -3.74
CA GLU A 23 8.97 13.39 -2.32
C GLU A 23 10.16 13.05 -1.41
N MET A 24 10.90 11.97 -1.72
CA MET A 24 12.08 11.57 -0.92
C MET A 24 13.18 12.62 -0.99
N VAL A 25 13.47 13.16 -2.17
CA VAL A 25 14.47 14.22 -2.33
C VAL A 25 14.04 15.48 -1.59
N ASN A 26 12.78 15.90 -1.71
CA ASN A 26 12.30 17.11 -1.04
C ASN A 26 12.28 16.97 0.49
N SER A 27 12.08 15.76 1.00
CA SER A 27 11.90 15.51 2.43
C SER A 27 13.17 15.09 3.15
N LEU A 28 14.09 14.41 2.46
CA LEU A 28 15.28 13.77 3.07
C LEU A 28 16.60 14.42 2.64
N SER A 29 16.62 15.22 1.57
CA SER A 29 17.83 15.96 1.22
C SER A 29 18.08 17.05 2.25
N ASN A 30 19.21 16.96 2.95
CA ASN A 30 19.64 17.97 3.89
C ASN A 30 21.05 18.50 3.52
N PRO A 31 21.13 19.65 2.84
CA PRO A 31 22.40 20.26 2.46
C PRO A 31 23.27 20.65 3.66
N GLU A 32 22.69 20.87 4.84
CA GLU A 32 23.41 21.29 6.04
C GLU A 32 24.21 20.15 6.68
N LEU A 33 23.87 18.90 6.36
CA LEU A 33 24.62 17.71 6.80
C LEU A 33 25.89 17.46 5.97
N GLY A 34 26.14 18.27 4.93
CA GLY A 34 27.35 18.16 4.11
C GLY A 34 27.42 16.92 3.22
N PHE A 35 26.28 16.24 3.00
CA PHE A 35 26.18 15.13 2.07
C PHE A 35 26.20 15.61 0.61
N ASP A 36 26.61 14.71 -0.28
CA ASP A 36 26.56 14.90 -1.73
C ASP A 36 25.09 15.17 -2.15
N PRO A 37 24.81 16.14 -3.05
CA PRO A 37 23.46 16.40 -3.57
C PRO A 37 22.72 15.17 -4.10
N ASP A 38 23.44 14.10 -4.49
CA ASP A 38 22.86 12.84 -4.94
C ASP A 38 22.62 11.82 -3.80
N THR A 39 22.51 12.29 -2.55
CA THR A 39 22.36 11.45 -1.36
C THR A 39 21.15 11.83 -0.52
N LEU A 40 20.40 10.82 -0.09
CA LEU A 40 19.27 10.94 0.84
C LEU A 40 19.66 10.35 2.18
N TYR A 41 19.22 10.99 3.27
CA TYR A 41 19.41 10.48 4.62
C TYR A 41 18.06 10.26 5.29
N ASP A 42 17.64 9.00 5.34
CA ASP A 42 16.42 8.57 6.01
C ASP A 42 16.74 8.40 7.50
N ILE A 43 16.53 9.43 8.33
CA ILE A 43 16.95 9.54 9.76
C ILE A 43 16.27 8.50 10.68
N GLY A 44 16.08 7.25 10.25
CA GLY A 44 15.32 6.21 10.92
C GLY A 44 13.82 6.53 10.98
N GLN A 45 13.30 7.32 10.04
CA GLN A 45 11.87 7.59 9.98
C GLN A 45 11.20 6.42 9.27
N SER A 46 10.54 5.56 10.05
CA SER A 46 9.94 4.29 9.60
C SER A 46 9.02 4.38 8.38
N ASN A 47 8.58 5.57 7.99
CA ASN A 47 7.65 5.77 6.88
C ASN A 47 8.37 6.04 5.54
N TYR A 48 9.59 6.57 5.58
CA TYR A 48 10.40 6.81 4.40
C TYR A 48 11.20 5.58 3.98
N GLU A 49 11.51 4.69 4.94
CA GLU A 49 12.19 3.41 4.72
C GLU A 49 11.50 2.57 3.62
N TRP A 50 10.17 2.46 3.68
CA TRP A 50 9.37 1.75 2.66
C TRP A 50 9.55 2.35 1.26
N GLY A 51 9.60 3.67 1.17
CA GLY A 51 9.79 4.36 -0.11
C GLY A 51 11.20 4.17 -0.64
N CYS A 52 12.20 4.25 0.24
CA CYS A 52 13.59 4.03 -0.13
C CYS A 52 13.83 2.59 -0.61
N ASP A 53 13.29 1.61 0.11
CA ASP A 53 13.35 0.19 -0.25
C ASP A 53 12.68 -0.07 -1.59
N ALA A 54 11.46 0.43 -1.79
CA ALA A 54 10.71 0.23 -3.04
C ALA A 54 11.44 0.86 -4.24
N LEU A 55 11.99 2.05 -4.09
CA LEU A 55 12.78 2.71 -5.14
C LEU A 55 14.12 1.99 -5.40
N SER A 56 14.72 1.41 -4.36
CA SER A 56 15.94 0.60 -4.48
C SER A 56 15.68 -0.69 -5.27
N ALA A 57 14.55 -1.36 -5.00
CA ALA A 57 14.16 -2.60 -5.68
C ALA A 57 14.01 -2.43 -7.20
N ILE A 58 13.67 -1.24 -7.68
CA ILE A 58 13.57 -0.91 -9.11
C ILE A 58 14.80 -0.17 -9.67
N GLY A 59 15.85 -0.01 -8.87
CA GLY A 59 17.13 0.58 -9.29
C GLY A 59 17.16 2.11 -9.37
N VAL A 60 16.19 2.81 -8.75
CA VAL A 60 16.16 4.28 -8.68
C VAL A 60 17.07 4.79 -7.55
N LEU A 61 17.15 4.04 -6.46
CA LEU A 61 18.07 4.29 -5.34
C LEU A 61 19.05 3.13 -5.16
N GLU A 62 20.14 3.39 -4.44
CA GLU A 62 21.10 2.39 -3.97
C GLU A 62 21.36 2.62 -2.49
N PHE A 63 21.14 1.61 -1.66
CA PHE A 63 21.55 1.66 -0.26
C PHE A 63 23.08 1.71 -0.16
N VAL A 64 23.60 2.67 0.60
CA VAL A 64 25.04 2.84 0.83
C VAL A 64 25.42 2.26 2.19
N GLU A 65 25.03 2.94 3.28
CA GLU A 65 25.25 2.52 4.67
C GLU A 65 24.44 3.39 5.63
N LEU A 66 24.18 2.96 6.86
CA LEU A 66 23.65 3.81 7.94
C LEU A 66 22.45 4.71 7.54
N CYS A 67 21.46 4.14 6.85
CA CYS A 67 20.28 4.85 6.33
C CYS A 67 20.57 5.93 5.28
N ILE A 68 21.72 5.84 4.63
CA ILE A 68 22.15 6.69 3.53
C ILE A 68 21.84 5.97 2.21
N TRP A 69 21.15 6.67 1.32
CA TRP A 69 20.76 6.19 0.01
C TRP A 69 21.36 7.09 -1.07
N ARG A 70 21.93 6.50 -2.11
CA ARG A 70 22.39 7.23 -3.29
C ARG A 70 21.30 7.25 -4.35
N ILE A 71 21.06 8.41 -4.93
CA ILE A 71 20.15 8.60 -6.06
C ILE A 71 20.85 8.13 -7.34
N LYS A 72 20.31 7.10 -7.99
CA LYS A 72 20.85 6.61 -9.29
C LYS A 72 20.20 7.30 -10.47
N CYS A 73 18.95 7.74 -10.32
CA CYS A 73 18.20 8.46 -11.33
C CYS A 73 17.88 9.88 -10.84
N PRO A 74 18.66 10.91 -11.22
CA PRO A 74 18.51 12.26 -10.69
C PRO A 74 17.17 12.91 -11.06
N LEU A 75 16.77 13.95 -10.33
CA LEU A 75 15.53 14.69 -10.62
C LEU A 75 15.49 15.19 -12.06
N GLY A 76 14.31 15.08 -12.69
CA GLY A 76 14.10 15.45 -14.10
C GLY A 76 14.63 14.44 -15.13
N ALA A 77 15.32 13.39 -14.71
CA ALA A 77 15.63 12.25 -15.58
C ALA A 77 14.45 11.26 -15.63
N ASP A 78 14.21 10.73 -16.82
CA ASP A 78 13.22 9.67 -17.06
C ASP A 78 13.65 8.37 -16.37
N ILE A 79 12.72 7.74 -15.65
CA ILE A 79 12.94 6.44 -15.03
C ILE A 79 12.73 5.34 -16.07
N ILE A 80 13.78 4.58 -16.34
CA ILE A 80 13.73 3.41 -17.23
C ILE A 80 13.71 2.15 -16.36
N LEU A 81 12.58 1.45 -16.36
CA LEU A 81 12.41 0.23 -15.59
C LEU A 81 13.19 -0.94 -16.22
N PRO A 82 14.05 -1.65 -15.45
CA PRO A 82 14.64 -2.91 -15.88
C PRO A 82 13.59 -3.94 -16.31
N GLU A 83 13.94 -4.84 -17.23
CA GLU A 83 13.04 -5.94 -17.65
C GLU A 83 12.68 -6.91 -16.52
N THR A 84 13.49 -6.93 -15.47
CA THR A 84 13.27 -7.75 -14.26
C THR A 84 12.22 -7.17 -13.32
N VAL A 85 11.78 -5.93 -13.52
CA VAL A 85 10.72 -5.32 -12.72
C VAL A 85 9.38 -5.94 -13.10
N GLY A 86 8.83 -6.69 -12.16
CA GLY A 86 7.53 -7.31 -12.25
C GLY A 86 6.52 -6.75 -11.26
N ARG A 87 5.43 -7.48 -11.08
CA ARG A 87 4.26 -7.09 -10.29
C ARG A 87 4.58 -6.89 -8.81
N GLU A 88 5.43 -7.73 -8.22
CA GLU A 88 5.86 -7.61 -6.82
C GLU A 88 6.57 -6.29 -6.54
N HIS A 89 7.23 -5.69 -7.55
CA HIS A 89 7.92 -4.42 -7.40
C HIS A 89 6.94 -3.24 -7.44
N LEU A 90 5.96 -3.29 -8.35
CA LEU A 90 4.86 -2.33 -8.35
C LEU A 90 4.10 -2.38 -7.03
N ASP A 91 3.86 -3.56 -6.49
CA ASP A 91 3.27 -3.72 -5.16
C ASP A 91 4.03 -2.99 -4.07
N GLN A 92 5.36 -3.12 -4.03
CA GLN A 92 6.17 -2.42 -3.03
C GLN A 92 6.05 -0.90 -3.16
N LEU A 93 5.97 -0.37 -4.39
CA LEU A 93 5.78 1.07 -4.61
C LEU A 93 4.38 1.54 -4.17
N LEU A 94 3.36 0.72 -4.41
CA LEU A 94 2.00 0.98 -3.94
C LEU A 94 1.95 0.95 -2.41
N ASP A 95 2.60 -0.01 -1.77
CA ASP A 95 2.74 -0.09 -0.30
C ASP A 95 3.45 1.15 0.26
N ALA A 96 4.53 1.60 -0.40
CA ALA A 96 5.22 2.83 -0.03
C ALA A 96 4.32 4.08 -0.16
N LEU A 97 3.54 4.17 -1.24
CA LEU A 97 2.57 5.25 -1.44
C LEU A 97 1.55 5.29 -0.28
N VAL A 98 1.02 4.14 0.15
CA VAL A 98 0.12 4.04 1.32
C VAL A 98 0.80 4.60 2.56
N LYS A 99 2.02 4.17 2.85
CA LYS A 99 2.72 4.54 4.09
C LYS A 99 3.07 6.02 4.15
N GLN A 100 3.25 6.64 3.00
CA GLN A 100 3.62 8.06 2.91
C GLN A 100 2.42 8.99 2.69
N ALA A 101 1.33 8.52 2.09
CA ALA A 101 0.15 9.32 1.79
C ALA A 101 -0.39 10.13 2.99
N PRO A 102 -0.45 9.62 4.25
CA PRO A 102 -0.86 10.40 5.40
C PRO A 102 0.00 11.65 5.68
N TYR A 103 1.25 11.65 5.22
CA TYR A 103 2.20 12.75 5.37
C TYR A 103 2.18 13.72 4.18
N VAL A 104 1.49 13.34 3.11
CA VAL A 104 1.27 14.15 1.91
C VAL A 104 -0.11 14.78 1.98
N SER A 105 -0.17 16.11 2.02
CA SER A 105 -1.42 16.85 2.27
C SER A 105 -2.54 16.55 1.26
N GLU A 106 -2.15 16.17 0.04
CA GLU A 106 -3.03 15.91 -1.09
C GLU A 106 -3.58 14.47 -1.10
N LEU A 107 -2.80 13.48 -0.66
CA LEU A 107 -3.18 12.06 -0.70
C LEU A 107 -3.73 11.53 0.63
N SER A 108 -3.46 12.23 1.73
CA SER A 108 -3.94 11.88 3.08
C SER A 108 -5.47 11.90 3.23
N ARG A 109 -6.20 12.52 2.30
CA ARG A 109 -7.65 12.72 2.38
C ARG A 109 -8.40 11.65 1.60
N PHE A 110 -8.54 10.48 2.20
CA PHE A 110 -9.07 9.28 1.53
C PHE A 110 -10.53 9.42 1.05
N TYR A 111 -11.34 10.24 1.72
CA TYR A 111 -12.74 10.49 1.37
C TYR A 111 -12.99 11.83 0.68
N GLU A 112 -11.92 12.57 0.33
CA GLU A 112 -12.05 13.83 -0.40
C GLU A 112 -11.40 13.72 -1.77
N PRO A 113 -11.89 14.48 -2.77
CA PRO A 113 -11.21 14.57 -4.04
C PRO A 113 -9.78 15.11 -3.89
N VAL A 114 -8.81 14.33 -4.35
CA VAL A 114 -7.42 14.73 -4.54
C VAL A 114 -7.34 15.72 -5.69
N ALA A 115 -6.81 16.91 -5.42
CA ALA A 115 -6.50 17.93 -6.40
C ALA A 115 -4.97 18.08 -6.51
N PRO A 116 -4.31 17.38 -7.44
CA PRO A 116 -2.86 17.34 -7.53
C PRO A 116 -2.28 18.74 -7.79
N LYS A 117 -1.33 19.17 -6.95
CA LYS A 117 -0.66 20.47 -7.09
C LYS A 117 0.63 20.40 -7.91
N THR A 118 1.23 19.22 -8.02
CA THR A 118 2.43 18.98 -8.83
C THR A 118 2.09 18.20 -10.08
N GLU A 119 2.88 18.38 -11.13
CA GLU A 119 2.70 17.64 -12.39
C GLU A 119 2.95 16.14 -12.20
N THR A 120 3.92 15.76 -11.36
CA THR A 120 4.20 14.35 -11.05
C THR A 120 3.07 13.67 -10.28
N LEU A 121 2.43 14.37 -9.35
CA LEU A 121 1.25 13.85 -8.67
C LEU A 121 0.04 13.76 -9.61
N LEU A 122 -0.12 14.71 -10.54
CA LEU A 122 -1.16 14.65 -11.57
C LEU A 122 -0.98 13.40 -12.43
N VAL A 123 0.22 13.18 -12.97
CA VAL A 123 0.55 12.01 -13.79
C VAL A 123 0.32 10.71 -13.01
N LEU A 124 0.70 10.68 -11.72
CA LEU A 124 0.42 9.55 -10.83
C LEU A 124 -1.09 9.29 -10.70
N CYS A 125 -1.90 10.31 -10.41
CA CYS A 125 -3.35 10.17 -10.30
C CYS A 125 -3.99 9.66 -11.61
N GLU A 126 -3.51 10.12 -12.77
CA GLU A 126 -3.98 9.62 -14.06
C GLU A 126 -3.63 8.13 -14.27
N ALA A 127 -2.39 7.73 -13.96
CA ALA A 127 -1.98 6.33 -14.07
C ALA A 127 -2.72 5.41 -13.08
N LEU A 128 -3.00 5.91 -11.87
CA LEU A 128 -3.84 5.22 -10.89
C LEU A 128 -5.27 5.04 -11.41
N CYS A 129 -5.85 6.02 -12.10
CA CYS A 129 -7.12 5.86 -12.77
C CYS A 129 -7.10 4.80 -13.88
N ASP A 130 -6.08 4.83 -14.73
CA ASP A 130 -5.97 3.89 -15.85
C ASP A 130 -5.83 2.43 -15.40
N CYS A 131 -5.33 2.22 -14.19
CA CYS A 131 -5.24 0.91 -13.57
C CYS A 131 -6.35 0.63 -12.53
N GLY A 132 -7.33 1.51 -12.39
CA GLY A 132 -8.53 1.31 -11.57
C GLY A 132 -8.38 1.57 -10.06
N TYR A 133 -7.29 2.20 -9.61
CA TYR A 133 -7.05 2.57 -8.20
C TYR A 133 -7.79 3.84 -7.79
N MET A 134 -8.03 4.73 -8.74
CA MET A 134 -8.74 5.98 -8.53
C MET A 134 -9.79 6.18 -9.62
N GLU A 135 -10.76 7.05 -9.37
CA GLU A 135 -11.72 7.50 -10.36
C GLU A 135 -11.57 9.01 -10.59
N ARG A 136 -11.79 9.44 -11.83
CA ARG A 136 -11.77 10.86 -12.19
C ARG A 136 -13.15 11.46 -11.91
N PHE A 137 -13.31 12.09 -10.76
CA PHE A 137 -14.55 12.78 -10.39
C PHE A 137 -14.86 13.95 -11.35
N CYS A 138 -13.85 14.78 -11.63
CA CYS A 138 -13.93 15.82 -12.67
C CYS A 138 -12.52 16.21 -13.15
N LYS A 139 -12.42 17.16 -14.10
CA LYS A 139 -11.12 17.55 -14.66
C LYS A 139 -10.17 18.05 -13.56
N GLY A 140 -9.08 17.32 -13.33
CA GLY A 140 -8.06 17.64 -12.32
C GLY A 140 -8.47 17.31 -10.89
N LYS A 141 -9.51 16.49 -10.67
CA LYS A 141 -9.88 15.96 -9.35
C LYS A 141 -10.11 14.46 -9.42
N TYR A 142 -9.55 13.76 -8.45
CA TYR A 142 -9.47 12.30 -8.42
C TYR A 142 -9.94 11.80 -7.06
N GLU A 143 -10.71 10.73 -7.03
CA GLU A 143 -11.16 10.08 -5.80
C GLU A 143 -10.60 8.67 -5.76
N TRP A 144 -10.28 8.17 -4.58
CA TRP A 144 -9.86 6.78 -4.43
C TRP A 144 -11.04 5.87 -4.79
N HIS A 145 -10.77 4.80 -5.54
CA HIS A 145 -11.81 3.84 -5.84
C HIS A 145 -12.03 2.96 -4.60
N ASP A 146 -13.28 2.86 -4.14
CA ASP A 146 -13.74 1.97 -3.05
C ASP A 146 -13.25 0.51 -3.16
N ARG A 147 -13.08 0.00 -4.39
CA ARG A 147 -12.58 -1.36 -4.63
C ARG A 147 -11.09 -1.51 -4.36
N PHE A 148 -10.34 -0.42 -4.25
CA PHE A 148 -8.91 -0.43 -4.00
C PHE A 148 -8.59 -0.26 -2.51
N GLY A 149 -9.34 -0.96 -1.65
CA GLY A 149 -9.27 -0.88 -0.20
C GLY A 149 -8.23 -1.71 0.59
N PRO A 150 -7.23 -2.42 0.01
CA PRO A 150 -6.09 -2.92 0.83
C PRO A 150 -5.38 -1.81 1.65
N TRP A 151 -5.48 -0.58 1.14
CA TRP A 151 -4.80 0.64 1.54
C TRP A 151 -5.38 1.21 2.84
N MET A 152 -6.69 1.02 3.06
CA MET A 152 -7.37 1.37 4.31
C MET A 152 -7.13 0.36 5.42
N VAL A 153 -6.73 -0.87 5.12
CA VAL A 153 -6.45 -1.91 6.13
C VAL A 153 -5.00 -1.85 6.61
N TRP A 154 -4.06 -1.41 5.78
CA TRP A 154 -2.67 -1.27 6.20
C TRP A 154 -2.41 0.01 7.04
N ASN A 155 -3.21 1.06 6.84
CA ASN A 155 -3.14 2.29 7.66
C ASN A 155 -4.28 2.43 8.67
N GLY A 156 -5.43 1.83 8.42
CA GLY A 156 -6.44 1.64 9.46
C GLY A 156 -6.02 0.46 10.32
N GLU A 157 -5.30 0.73 11.40
CA GLU A 157 -5.40 -0.13 12.58
C GLU A 157 -6.79 0.07 13.18
N TRP A 158 -7.83 -0.34 12.44
CA TRP A 158 -9.18 -0.33 12.96
C TRP A 158 -9.16 -1.24 14.17
N ASP A 159 -9.45 -0.66 15.33
CA ASP A 159 -9.61 -1.45 16.52
C ASP A 159 -10.90 -2.24 16.35
N LEU A 160 -10.79 -3.52 16.00
CA LEU A 160 -11.96 -4.39 15.82
C LEU A 160 -12.84 -4.44 17.08
N LEU A 161 -12.29 -4.06 18.25
CA LEU A 161 -13.03 -3.95 19.51
C LEU A 161 -14.01 -2.77 19.54
N GLU A 162 -13.90 -1.81 18.61
CA GLU A 162 -14.83 -0.68 18.49
C GLU A 162 -16.10 -1.03 17.69
N PHE A 163 -16.13 -2.18 17.03
CA PHE A 163 -17.23 -2.62 16.18
C PHE A 163 -18.14 -3.61 16.91
N GLU A 164 -19.46 -3.45 16.75
CA GLU A 164 -20.41 -4.47 17.18
C GLU A 164 -20.29 -5.70 16.27
N PRO A 165 -20.07 -6.92 16.80
CA PRO A 165 -19.92 -8.12 15.99
C PRO A 165 -21.16 -8.43 15.15
N ALA A 166 -20.94 -8.98 13.94
CA ALA A 166 -22.01 -9.52 13.12
C ALA A 166 -22.77 -10.65 13.85
N PRO A 167 -24.01 -10.98 13.44
CA PRO A 167 -24.77 -12.06 14.05
C PRO A 167 -23.98 -13.37 14.10
N LYS A 168 -24.04 -14.07 15.24
CA LYS A 168 -23.29 -15.31 15.49
C LYS A 168 -23.40 -16.34 14.37
N THR A 169 -24.57 -16.45 13.75
CA THR A 169 -24.83 -17.36 12.63
C THR A 169 -24.03 -17.04 11.38
N GLU A 170 -23.75 -15.76 11.11
CA GLU A 170 -22.93 -15.33 9.97
C GLU A 170 -21.46 -15.55 10.26
N VAL A 171 -21.01 -15.21 11.47
CA VAL A 171 -19.64 -15.46 11.94
C VAL A 171 -19.30 -16.95 11.88
N GLU A 172 -20.18 -17.81 12.39
CA GLU A 172 -19.99 -19.27 12.37
C GLU A 172 -19.96 -19.82 10.94
N ALA A 173 -20.77 -19.28 10.02
CA ALA A 173 -20.78 -19.69 8.63
C ALA A 173 -19.46 -19.35 7.92
N VAL A 174 -18.92 -18.14 8.16
CA VAL A 174 -17.64 -17.74 7.56
C VAL A 174 -16.48 -18.47 8.21
N LEU A 175 -16.49 -18.64 9.54
CA LEU A 175 -15.48 -19.42 10.26
C LEU A 175 -15.39 -20.85 9.73
N ALA A 176 -16.52 -21.48 9.43
CA ALA A 176 -16.58 -22.82 8.83
C ALA A 176 -16.09 -22.87 7.37
N SER A 177 -16.06 -21.73 6.68
CA SER A 177 -15.54 -21.61 5.31
C SER A 177 -14.03 -21.37 5.24
N LEU A 178 -13.42 -20.92 6.36
CA LEU A 178 -12.00 -20.62 6.40
C LEU A 178 -11.17 -21.90 6.25
N PRO A 179 -10.14 -21.90 5.37
CA PRO A 179 -9.19 -23.01 5.32
C PRO A 179 -8.41 -23.14 6.62
N ASP A 180 -8.06 -24.37 7.00
CA ASP A 180 -7.30 -24.65 8.23
C ASP A 180 -5.98 -23.87 8.33
N TRP A 181 -5.28 -23.68 7.21
CA TRP A 181 -4.03 -22.92 7.17
C TRP A 181 -4.25 -21.45 7.56
N LEU A 182 -5.35 -20.85 7.11
CA LEU A 182 -5.70 -19.46 7.42
C LEU A 182 -6.15 -19.33 8.87
N VAL A 183 -6.89 -20.30 9.40
CA VAL A 183 -7.26 -20.34 10.83
C VAL A 183 -6.00 -20.39 11.70
N ASN A 184 -5.03 -21.23 11.34
CA ASN A 184 -3.76 -21.30 12.07
C ASN A 184 -2.99 -19.97 12.03
N GLU A 185 -2.95 -19.30 10.87
CA GLU A 185 -2.27 -18.01 10.72
C GLU A 185 -2.97 -16.87 11.48
N LEU A 186 -4.30 -16.83 11.44
CA LEU A 186 -5.11 -15.89 12.22
C LEU A 186 -5.05 -16.15 13.73
N SER A 187 -4.68 -17.36 14.15
CA SER A 187 -4.46 -17.73 15.56
C SER A 187 -3.02 -17.41 16.05
N ASP A 188 -2.12 -16.99 15.17
CA ASP A 188 -0.74 -16.67 15.52
C ASP A 188 -0.66 -15.49 16.51
N ILE A 189 0.39 -15.47 17.32
CA ILE A 189 0.61 -14.40 18.32
C ILE A 189 0.63 -13.00 17.71
N LYS A 190 1.05 -12.85 16.45
CA LYS A 190 1.05 -11.57 15.72
C LYS A 190 -0.38 -11.06 15.49
N CYS A 191 -1.32 -11.96 15.27
CA CYS A 191 -2.73 -11.68 15.02
C CYS A 191 -3.53 -11.42 16.31
N LYS A 192 -2.91 -11.49 17.50
CA LYS A 192 -3.52 -10.99 18.75
C LYS A 192 -3.76 -9.47 18.77
N ARG A 193 -3.17 -8.74 17.82
CA ARG A 193 -3.46 -7.32 17.63
C ARG A 193 -4.61 -7.20 16.62
N PRO A 194 -5.72 -6.50 16.93
CA PRO A 194 -6.87 -6.36 16.04
C PRO A 194 -6.50 -5.96 14.60
N GLY A 195 -5.67 -4.91 14.45
CA GLY A 195 -5.23 -4.48 13.12
C GLY A 195 -4.37 -5.51 12.37
N ALA A 196 -3.59 -6.35 13.07
CA ALA A 196 -2.81 -7.41 12.43
C ALA A 196 -3.69 -8.58 11.98
N PHE A 197 -4.69 -8.93 12.78
CA PHE A 197 -5.71 -9.91 12.40
C PHE A 197 -6.49 -9.47 11.17
N GLN A 198 -6.99 -8.23 11.20
CA GLN A 198 -7.75 -7.64 10.09
C GLN A 198 -6.94 -7.66 8.79
N ARG A 199 -5.67 -7.22 8.84
CA ARG A 199 -4.75 -7.28 7.70
C ARG A 199 -4.61 -8.69 7.16
N THR A 200 -4.34 -9.66 8.03
CA THR A 200 -4.14 -11.06 7.65
C THR A 200 -5.42 -11.64 7.02
N TYR A 201 -6.59 -11.36 7.59
CA TYR A 201 -7.87 -11.83 7.06
C TYR A 201 -8.12 -11.34 5.62
N PHE A 202 -8.05 -10.02 5.40
CA PHE A 202 -8.29 -9.45 4.07
C PHE A 202 -7.15 -9.77 3.08
N GLN A 203 -5.94 -10.03 3.58
CA GLN A 203 -4.82 -10.57 2.81
C GLN A 203 -5.09 -12.00 2.30
N HIS A 204 -6.15 -12.69 2.72
CA HIS A 204 -6.49 -14.01 2.20
C HIS A 204 -7.87 -14.15 1.52
N TRP A 205 -8.76 -13.14 1.64
CA TRP A 205 -10.00 -13.02 0.86
C TRP A 205 -9.83 -12.33 -0.52
N VAL A 206 -10.06 -13.04 -1.64
CA VAL A 206 -10.02 -12.48 -3.02
C VAL A 206 -11.25 -12.91 -3.81
N SER A 207 -11.99 -11.96 -4.39
CA SER A 207 -13.10 -12.27 -5.32
C SER A 207 -14.10 -13.33 -4.81
N ASN A 208 -14.37 -13.33 -3.49
CA ASN A 208 -15.19 -14.30 -2.77
C ASN A 208 -14.59 -15.71 -2.58
N GLU A 209 -13.27 -15.86 -2.68
CA GLU A 209 -12.54 -17.11 -2.46
C GLU A 209 -11.32 -16.90 -1.53
N TRP A 210 -10.95 -17.96 -0.80
CA TRP A 210 -9.76 -17.97 0.06
C TRP A 210 -8.52 -18.41 -0.73
N GLN A 211 -7.49 -17.58 -0.75
CA GLN A 211 -6.25 -17.86 -1.50
C GLN A 211 -5.02 -17.89 -0.60
N GLU A 212 -4.28 -19.00 -0.67
CA GLU A 212 -3.00 -19.22 0.03
C GLU A 212 -1.89 -18.33 -0.55
N ASN A 213 -1.91 -18.10 -1.87
CA ASN A 213 -0.97 -17.20 -2.52
C ASN A 213 -1.46 -15.76 -2.44
N ILE A 214 -0.59 -14.91 -1.90
CA ILE A 214 -0.84 -13.49 -1.66
C ILE A 214 -0.73 -12.75 -2.99
N SER A 215 -1.83 -12.60 -3.72
CA SER A 215 -1.96 -11.44 -4.62
C SER A 215 -2.17 -10.21 -3.73
N ARG A 216 -1.25 -9.25 -3.80
CA ARG A 216 -1.34 -7.95 -3.10
C ARG A 216 -2.41 -7.02 -3.69
N TYR A 217 -3.06 -7.43 -4.78
CA TYR A 217 -4.23 -6.77 -5.36
C TYR A 217 -5.50 -7.48 -4.96
N ARG A 218 -6.35 -6.78 -4.21
CA ARG A 218 -7.64 -7.31 -3.77
C ARG A 218 -8.67 -6.23 -3.90
N THR A 219 -9.76 -6.56 -4.58
CA THR A 219 -11.03 -5.84 -4.46
C THR A 219 -11.42 -5.82 -3.00
N PHE A 220 -11.68 -4.64 -2.44
CA PHE A 220 -12.34 -4.54 -1.13
C PHE A 220 -13.64 -5.37 -1.18
N PRO A 221 -13.97 -6.13 -0.13
CA PRO A 221 -15.37 -6.46 0.08
C PRO A 221 -16.09 -5.13 0.30
N SER A 222 -17.12 -4.83 -0.50
CA SER A 222 -17.79 -3.53 -0.53
C SER A 222 -17.99 -2.96 0.87
N ASP A 223 -17.59 -1.69 1.04
CA ASP A 223 -17.51 -0.96 2.31
C ASP A 223 -18.69 -1.24 3.26
N ASP A 224 -18.38 -1.34 4.55
CA ASP A 224 -19.26 -1.59 5.71
C ASP A 224 -19.71 -3.03 6.01
N MET A 225 -19.73 -3.95 5.04
CA MET A 225 -20.35 -5.27 5.27
C MET A 225 -19.47 -6.31 5.99
N ASP A 226 -18.15 -6.13 6.03
CA ASP A 226 -17.25 -7.17 6.54
C ASP A 226 -16.58 -6.84 7.88
N LEU A 227 -16.48 -5.58 8.33
CA LEU A 227 -15.78 -5.25 9.60
C LEU A 227 -16.46 -5.85 10.84
N PRO A 228 -17.80 -5.77 11.01
CA PRO A 228 -18.52 -6.50 12.06
C PRO A 228 -18.27 -8.02 12.01
N LEU A 229 -18.15 -8.58 10.80
CA LEU A 229 -17.89 -10.00 10.61
C LEU A 229 -16.45 -10.36 11.03
N VAL A 230 -15.45 -9.57 10.62
CA VAL A 230 -14.05 -9.73 11.03
C VAL A 230 -13.90 -9.55 12.55
N ALA A 231 -14.62 -8.60 13.15
CA ALA A 231 -14.64 -8.42 14.61
C ALA A 231 -15.17 -9.66 15.33
N GLY A 232 -16.29 -10.23 14.86
CA GLY A 232 -16.82 -11.48 15.43
C GLY A 232 -15.90 -12.69 15.23
N LEU A 233 -15.21 -12.78 14.08
CA LEU A 233 -14.21 -13.83 13.83
C LEU A 233 -12.98 -13.65 14.73
N TYR A 234 -12.54 -12.41 14.94
CA TYR A 234 -11.45 -12.08 15.85
C TYR A 234 -11.77 -12.53 17.27
N GLU A 235 -12.95 -12.17 17.80
CA GLU A 235 -13.40 -12.64 19.12
C GLU A 235 -13.38 -14.17 19.21
N GLN A 236 -14.02 -14.87 18.26
CA GLN A 236 -14.12 -16.33 18.33
C GLN A 236 -12.79 -17.09 18.15
N ILE A 237 -11.85 -16.55 17.37
CA ILE A 237 -10.55 -17.18 17.15
C ILE A 237 -9.60 -16.88 18.31
N GLN A 238 -9.61 -15.66 18.86
CA GLN A 238 -8.72 -15.29 19.96
C GLN A 238 -9.20 -15.77 21.35
N GLU A 239 -10.49 -16.08 21.51
CA GLU A 239 -11.04 -16.70 22.72
C GLU A 239 -10.75 -18.21 22.83
N LYS A 240 -10.29 -18.86 21.75
CA LYS A 240 -9.91 -20.27 21.73
C LYS A 240 -8.46 -20.50 22.15
#